data_AF-B9YYT7-F1
#
_entry.id   AF-B9YYT7-F1
#
_cell.length_a   1.000
_cell.length_b   1.000
_cell.length_c   1.000
_cell.angle_alpha   90.00
_cell.angle_beta   90.00
_cell.angle_gamma   90.00
#
_symmetry.space_group_name_H-M   'P 1'
#
loop_
_entity.id
_entity.type
_entity.pdbx_description
1 polymer ?
#
loop_
_entity_poly.entity_id
_entity_poly.type
_entity_poly.pdbx_seq_one_letter_code
_entity_poly.pdbx_strand_id
1 'polypeptide(L)'
;MSPRERKVWDYICECLREAGLEHITCGLTISIICRTYVRWIDAELKLSEVEEKQGGTYFVKSPNGYEQPHQAFHVARNLKGELLKWLPESCLTLPSVAAVKAKLPDLAPQDDLFDSAVGHARNHPSAASG
;
A
#
# COMPACT_ATOMS: atom_id res chain seq x y z
N MET A 1 17.07 -2.35 5.56
CA MET A 1 16.33 -1.07 5.63
C MET A 1 17.04 -0.14 6.60
N SER A 2 17.07 1.16 6.32
CA SER A 2 17.59 2.17 7.26
C SER A 2 16.68 2.30 8.49
N PRO A 3 17.16 2.90 9.61
CA PRO A 3 16.30 3.12 10.79
C PRO A 3 15.04 3.95 10.50
N ARG A 4 15.12 4.91 9.56
CA ARG A 4 13.96 5.71 9.13
C ARG A 4 12.97 4.87 8.33
N GLU A 5 13.46 4.08 7.38
CA GLU A 5 12.62 3.15 6.61
C GLU A 5 11.95 2.14 7.55
N ARG A 6 12.67 1.66 8.57
CA ARG A 6 12.16 0.67 9.53
C ARG A 6 11.00 1.21 10.35
N LYS A 7 11.06 2.46 10.81
CA LYS A 7 9.93 3.10 11.52
C LYS A 7 8.65 3.15 10.67
N VAL A 8 8.79 3.48 9.38
CA VAL A 8 7.65 3.52 8.44
C VAL A 8 7.09 2.12 8.23
N TRP A 9 7.95 1.12 8.09
CA TRP A 9 7.54 -0.28 7.98
C TRP A 9 6.77 -0.76 9.20
N ASP A 10 7.33 -0.55 10.40
CA ASP A 10 6.70 -1.01 11.63
C ASP A 10 5.33 -0.35 11.81
N TYR A 11 5.19 0.94 11.47
CA TYR A 11 3.91 1.65 11.43
C TYR A 11 2.91 1.04 10.44
N ILE A 12 3.31 0.79 9.18
CA ILE A 12 2.42 0.18 8.19
C ILE A 12 1.97 -1.21 8.64
N CYS A 13 2.89 -2.05 9.11
CA CYS A 13 2.58 -3.40 9.59
C CYS A 13 1.70 -3.39 10.85
N GLU A 14 1.84 -2.39 11.73
CA GLU A 14 0.95 -2.21 12.88
C GLU A 14 -0.47 -1.86 12.41
N CYS A 15 -0.64 -0.84 11.56
CA CYS A 15 -1.95 -0.47 11.02
C CYS A 15 -2.63 -1.64 10.27
N LEU A 16 -1.88 -2.43 9.51
CA LEU A 16 -2.41 -3.59 8.81
C LEU A 16 -2.87 -4.69 9.78
N ARG A 17 -2.12 -4.93 10.86
CA ARG A 17 -2.51 -5.89 11.91
C ARG A 17 -3.77 -5.45 12.64
N GLU A 18 -3.83 -4.18 13.03
CA GLU A 18 -5.01 -3.60 13.68
C GLU A 18 -6.26 -3.67 12.79
N ALA A 19 -6.09 -3.51 11.47
CA ALA A 19 -7.16 -3.66 10.50
C ALA A 19 -7.55 -5.12 10.19
N GLY A 20 -6.86 -6.11 10.78
CA GLY A 20 -7.07 -7.53 10.52
C GLY A 20 -6.64 -7.98 9.13
N LEU A 21 -5.74 -7.26 8.47
CA LEU A 21 -5.28 -7.56 7.11
C LEU A 21 -4.01 -8.40 7.13
N GLU A 22 -4.06 -9.56 6.48
CA GLU A 22 -2.87 -10.38 6.23
C GLU A 22 -1.95 -9.65 5.23
N HIS A 23 -0.69 -9.46 5.63
CA HIS A 23 0.26 -8.61 4.90
C HIS A 23 1.64 -9.26 4.74
N ILE A 24 1.81 -10.51 5.18
CA ILE A 24 3.08 -11.26 5.09
C ILE A 24 3.52 -11.40 3.63
N THR A 25 2.56 -11.63 2.72
CA THR A 25 2.80 -11.77 1.27
C THR A 25 3.16 -10.45 0.59
N CYS A 26 2.85 -9.30 1.21
CA CYS A 26 3.09 -7.97 0.65
C CYS A 26 4.44 -7.36 1.06
N GLY A 27 5.32 -8.12 1.72
CA GLY A 27 6.54 -7.58 2.34
C GLY A 27 7.50 -6.88 1.36
N LEU A 28 7.60 -7.35 0.12
CA LEU A 28 8.44 -6.68 -0.88
C LEU A 28 7.86 -5.31 -1.28
N THR A 29 6.55 -5.26 -1.53
CA THR A 29 5.85 -4.02 -1.91
C THR A 29 5.90 -2.99 -0.79
N ILE A 30 5.65 -3.40 0.45
CA ILE A 30 5.76 -2.50 1.63
C ILE A 30 7.19 -1.97 1.75
N SER A 31 8.22 -2.79 1.48
CA SER A 31 9.63 -2.36 1.55
C SER A 31 9.94 -1.26 0.53
N ILE A 32 9.42 -1.42 -0.70
CA ILE A 32 9.56 -0.43 -1.77
C ILE A 32 8.89 0.88 -1.36
N ILE A 33 7.65 0.81 -0.84
CA ILE A 33 6.91 1.99 -0.38
C ILE A 33 7.65 2.70 0.74
N CYS A 34 8.17 1.98 1.73
CA CYS A 34 8.94 2.57 2.84
C CYS A 34 10.15 3.35 2.34
N ARG A 35 10.93 2.74 1.41
CA ARG A 35 12.10 3.38 0.82
C ARG A 35 11.72 4.63 0.03
N THR A 36 10.70 4.54 -0.83
CA THR A 36 10.27 5.66 -1.66
C THR A 36 9.70 6.79 -0.81
N TYR A 37 8.96 6.48 0.26
CA TYR A 37 8.47 7.48 1.21
C TYR A 37 9.61 8.24 1.89
N VAL A 38 10.62 7.53 2.42
CA VAL A 38 11.77 8.20 3.06
C VAL A 38 12.54 9.08 2.07
N ARG A 39 12.75 8.59 0.84
CA ARG A 39 13.41 9.37 -0.22
C ARG A 39 12.58 10.59 -0.64
N TRP A 40 11.25 10.47 -0.64
CA TRP A 40 10.36 11.59 -0.93
C TRP A 40 10.47 12.66 0.15
N ILE A 41 10.44 12.29 1.42
CA ILE A 41 10.66 13.25 2.53
C ILE A 41 12.01 13.97 2.39
N ASP A 42 13.07 13.25 2.03
CA ASP A 42 14.38 13.88 1.81
C ASP A 42 14.38 14.84 0.61
N ALA A 43 13.65 14.51 -0.45
CA ALA A 43 13.49 15.38 -1.61
C ALA A 43 12.67 16.65 -1.29
N GLU A 44 11.62 16.53 -0.49
CA GLU A 44 10.81 17.66 -0.01
C GLU A 44 11.64 18.58 0.89
N LEU A 45 12.41 18.03 1.84
CA LEU A 45 13.33 18.82 2.67
C LEU A 45 14.34 19.59 1.79
N LYS A 46 14.88 18.93 0.76
CA LYS A 46 15.79 19.60 -0.18
C LYS A 46 15.11 20.69 -0.99
N LEU A 47 13.85 20.51 -1.35
CA LEU A 47 13.06 21.52 -2.04
C LEU A 47 12.82 22.73 -1.14
N SER A 48 12.46 22.51 0.13
CA SER A 48 12.30 23.58 1.12
C SER A 48 13.59 24.38 1.33
N GLU A 49 14.76 23.72 1.40
CA GLU A 49 16.06 24.43 1.47
C GLU A 49 16.31 25.33 0.25
N VAL A 50 15.80 24.94 -0.93
CA VAL A 50 15.93 25.75 -2.15
C VAL A 50 15.02 26.95 -2.07
N GLU A 51 13.77 26.75 -1.65
CA GLU A 51 12.79 27.81 -1.45
C GLU A 51 13.31 28.86 -0.47
N GLU A 52 13.86 28.44 0.68
CA GLU A 52 14.47 29.35 1.66
C GLU A 52 15.59 30.22 1.06
N LYS A 53 16.43 29.64 0.20
CA LYS A 53 17.54 30.35 -0.45
C LYS A 53 17.12 31.26 -1.60
N GLN A 54 15.96 30.99 -2.21
CA GLN A 54 15.42 31.71 -3.37
C GLN A 54 14.32 32.71 -2.99
N GLY A 55 14.09 32.97 -1.69
CA GLY A 55 13.08 33.92 -1.24
C GLY A 55 11.65 33.36 -1.28
N GLY A 56 11.48 32.06 -1.04
CA GLY A 56 10.20 31.37 -0.96
C GLY A 56 9.71 30.73 -2.25
N THR A 57 10.56 30.64 -3.29
CA THR A 57 10.20 30.00 -4.57
C THR A 57 11.18 28.88 -4.92
N TYR A 58 10.69 27.81 -5.53
CA TYR A 58 11.56 26.76 -6.08
C TYR A 58 12.01 27.05 -7.52
N PHE A 59 11.56 28.16 -8.12
CA PHE A 59 12.04 28.59 -9.44
C PHE A 59 13.43 29.20 -9.32
N VAL A 60 14.31 28.81 -10.24
CA VAL A 60 15.70 29.27 -10.32
C VAL A 60 15.97 29.89 -11.68
N LYS A 61 16.77 30.97 -11.69
CA LYS A 61 17.25 31.56 -12.94
C LYS A 61 18.41 30.74 -13.48
N SER A 62 18.27 30.26 -14.71
CA SER A 62 19.35 29.65 -15.48
C SER A 62 20.42 30.69 -15.83
N PRO A 63 21.66 30.28 -16.17
CA PRO A 63 22.69 31.21 -16.66
C PRO A 63 22.25 32.04 -17.87
N ASN A 64 21.27 31.53 -18.65
CA ASN A 64 20.73 32.18 -19.84
C ASN A 64 19.55 33.13 -19.52
N GLY A 65 19.24 33.36 -18.24
CA GLY A 65 18.19 34.28 -17.79
C GLY A 65 16.78 33.71 -17.71
N TYR A 66 16.53 32.50 -18.24
CA TYR A 66 15.23 31.84 -18.15
C TYR A 66 14.96 31.29 -16.75
N GLU A 67 13.71 31.41 -16.28
CA GLU A 67 13.25 30.82 -15.03
C GLU A 67 12.73 29.40 -15.27
N GLN A 68 13.17 28.47 -14.41
CA GLN A 68 12.76 27.07 -14.45
C GLN A 68 12.70 26.49 -13.04
N PRO A 69 11.89 25.45 -12.79
CA PRO A 69 11.88 24.77 -11.51
C PRO A 69 13.26 24.18 -11.17
N HIS A 70 13.64 24.23 -9.90
CA HIS A 70 14.82 23.51 -9.42
C HIS A 70 14.68 22.00 -9.62
N GLN A 71 15.79 21.29 -9.87
CA GLN A 71 15.77 19.84 -10.11
C GLN A 71 15.17 19.03 -8.94
N ALA A 72 15.33 19.52 -7.71
CA ALA A 72 14.71 18.92 -6.52
C ALA A 72 13.18 18.82 -6.63
N PHE A 73 12.54 19.78 -7.29
CA PHE A 73 11.09 19.76 -7.53
C PHE A 73 10.68 18.55 -8.35
N HIS A 74 11.42 18.24 -9.43
CA HIS A 74 11.12 17.10 -10.29
C HIS A 74 11.31 15.77 -9.56
N VAL A 75 12.34 15.65 -8.73
CA VAL A 75 12.57 14.45 -7.91
C VAL A 75 11.43 14.25 -6.90
N ALA A 76 11.07 15.30 -6.15
CA ALA A 76 9.98 15.26 -5.18
C ALA A 76 8.64 14.91 -5.85
N ARG A 77 8.32 15.58 -6.96
CA ARG A 77 7.12 15.34 -7.78
C ARG A 77 7.02 13.89 -8.26
N ASN A 78 8.12 13.33 -8.77
CA ASN A 78 8.11 11.98 -9.32
C ASN A 78 7.92 10.93 -8.22
N LEU A 79 8.65 11.05 -7.11
CA LEU A 79 8.50 10.14 -5.96
C LEU A 79 7.10 10.22 -5.35
N LYS A 80 6.53 11.43 -5.24
CA LYS A 80 5.13 11.61 -4.83
C LYS A 80 4.16 10.91 -5.79
N GLY A 81 4.40 11.04 -7.10
CA GLY A 81 3.61 10.36 -8.13
C GLY A 81 3.67 8.83 -8.01
N GLU A 82 4.87 8.27 -7.80
CA GLU A 82 5.06 6.83 -7.56
C GLU A 82 4.31 6.36 -6.31
N LEU A 83 4.38 7.09 -5.21
CA LEU A 83 3.64 6.76 -3.98
C LEU A 83 2.13 6.80 -4.21
N LEU A 84 1.61 7.85 -4.85
CA LEU A 84 0.17 7.97 -5.16
C LEU A 84 -0.33 6.86 -6.08
N LYS A 85 0.56 6.25 -6.87
CA LYS A 85 0.25 5.07 -7.67
C LYS A 85 0.30 3.77 -6.86
N TRP A 86 1.37 3.53 -6.11
CA TRP A 86 1.57 2.24 -5.43
C TRP A 86 0.70 2.06 -4.18
N LEU A 87 0.38 3.13 -3.46
CA LEU A 87 -0.48 3.06 -2.27
C LEU A 87 -1.85 2.44 -2.58
N PRO A 88 -2.62 2.88 -3.59
CA PRO A 88 -3.90 2.25 -3.92
C PRO A 88 -3.73 0.85 -4.52
N GLU A 89 -2.70 0.61 -5.35
CA GLU A 89 -2.39 -0.73 -5.90
C GLU A 89 -2.09 -1.75 -4.79
N SER A 90 -1.56 -1.28 -3.66
CA SER A 90 -1.18 -2.12 -2.51
C SER A 90 -2.26 -2.16 -1.41
N CYS A 91 -3.46 -1.66 -1.67
CA CYS A 91 -4.54 -1.56 -0.69
C CYS A 91 -4.19 -0.77 0.57
N LEU A 92 -3.34 0.26 0.45
CA LEU A 92 -2.91 1.12 1.57
C LEU A 92 -3.66 2.46 1.61
N THR A 93 -4.76 2.57 0.86
CA THR A 93 -5.68 3.73 0.91
C THR A 93 -7.09 3.29 1.27
N LEU A 94 -7.85 4.16 1.95
CA LEU A 94 -9.24 3.87 2.33
C LEU A 94 -10.10 3.42 1.13
N PRO A 95 -10.07 4.09 -0.03
CA PRO A 95 -10.87 3.65 -1.18
C PRO A 95 -10.44 2.28 -1.72
N SER A 96 -9.13 2.01 -1.80
CA SER A 96 -8.63 0.70 -2.27
C SER A 96 -9.03 -0.44 -1.34
N VAL A 97 -9.00 -0.23 -0.02
CA VAL A 97 -9.42 -1.24 0.96
C VAL A 97 -10.92 -1.50 0.85
N ALA A 98 -11.73 -0.44 0.77
CA ALA A 98 -13.18 -0.57 0.62
C ALA A 98 -13.56 -1.33 -0.67
N ALA A 99 -12.87 -1.04 -1.78
CA ALA A 99 -13.10 -1.72 -3.06
C ALA A 99 -12.74 -3.21 -3.02
N VAL A 100 -11.67 -3.60 -2.31
CA VAL A 100 -11.32 -5.02 -2.12
C VAL A 100 -12.32 -5.71 -1.21
N LYS A 101 -12.69 -5.09 -0.08
CA LYS A 101 -13.68 -5.65 0.85
C LYS A 101 -15.03 -5.87 0.19
N ALA A 102 -15.47 -4.97 -0.69
CA ALA A 102 -16.71 -5.12 -1.45
C ALA A 102 -16.67 -6.25 -2.50
N LYS A 103 -15.48 -6.71 -2.90
CA LYS A 103 -15.27 -7.81 -3.85
C LYS A 103 -15.05 -9.16 -3.18
N LEU A 104 -14.71 -9.16 -1.90
CA LEU A 104 -14.73 -10.40 -1.13
C LEU A 104 -16.19 -10.84 -1.10
N PRO A 105 -16.51 -12.06 -1.54
CA PRO A 105 -17.85 -12.57 -1.32
C PRO A 105 -18.10 -12.46 0.19
N ASP A 106 -19.33 -12.12 0.58
CA ASP A 106 -19.79 -12.53 1.91
C ASP A 106 -19.35 -13.99 2.08
N LEU A 107 -18.97 -14.42 3.27
CA LEU A 107 -18.86 -15.83 3.58
C LEU A 107 -20.26 -16.45 3.36
N ALA A 108 -20.67 -16.60 2.10
CA ALA A 108 -21.68 -17.49 1.65
C ALA A 108 -21.22 -18.81 2.24
N PRO A 109 -22.07 -19.51 3.00
CA PRO A 109 -21.71 -20.82 3.49
C PRO A 109 -21.19 -21.55 2.26
N GLN A 110 -19.93 -21.96 2.30
CA GLN A 110 -19.37 -22.84 1.30
C GLN A 110 -20.32 -24.03 1.32
N ASP A 111 -21.22 -24.09 0.33
CA ASP A 111 -22.23 -25.12 0.23
C ASP A 111 -21.42 -26.40 0.17
N ASP A 112 -21.40 -27.14 1.28
CA ASP A 112 -20.46 -28.23 1.44
C ASP A 112 -20.89 -29.23 0.36
N LEU A 113 -20.07 -29.41 -0.68
CA LEU A 113 -20.46 -30.16 -1.88
C LEU A 113 -20.91 -31.59 -1.52
N PHE A 114 -20.50 -32.05 -0.34
CA PHE A 114 -20.80 -33.33 0.25
C PHE A 114 -21.87 -33.31 1.35
N ASP A 115 -22.43 -32.16 1.75
CA ASP A 115 -23.47 -32.09 2.77
C ASP A 115 -24.72 -32.87 2.36
N SER A 116 -25.06 -32.84 1.07
CA SER A 116 -26.12 -33.67 0.51
C SER A 116 -25.79 -35.18 0.59
N ALA A 117 -24.54 -35.56 0.35
CA ALA A 117 -24.08 -36.94 0.42
C ALA A 117 -23.98 -37.46 1.87
N VAL A 118 -23.51 -36.62 2.80
CA VAL A 118 -23.45 -36.90 4.24
C VAL A 118 -24.86 -36.97 4.82
N GLY A 119 -25.76 -36.08 4.41
CA GLY A 119 -27.18 -36.14 4.76
C GLY A 119 -27.84 -37.41 4.25
N HIS A 120 -27.57 -37.82 3.00
CA HIS A 120 -28.07 -39.06 2.44
C HIS A 120 -27.55 -40.30 3.18
N ALA A 121 -26.25 -40.35 3.51
CA ALA A 121 -25.66 -41.44 4.28
C ALA A 121 -26.21 -41.52 5.72
N ARG A 122 -26.51 -40.38 6.36
CA ARG A 122 -27.15 -40.31 7.68
C ARG A 122 -28.62 -40.75 7.65
N ASN A 123 -29.33 -40.44 6.58
CA ASN A 123 -30.77 -40.75 6.43
C ASN A 123 -31.02 -42.15 5.86
N HIS A 124 -30.03 -42.75 5.19
CA HIS A 124 -30.05 -44.13 4.70
C HIS A 124 -28.82 -44.91 5.21
N PRO A 125 -28.71 -45.14 6.53
CA PRO A 125 -27.68 -46.04 7.04
C PRO A 125 -27.96 -47.42 6.46
N SER A 126 -27.02 -47.96 5.67
CA SER A 126 -27.11 -49.34 5.22
C SER A 126 -27.07 -50.22 6.47
N ALA A 127 -28.17 -50.90 6.77
CA ALA A 127 -28.18 -51.96 7.75
C ALA A 127 -27.27 -53.07 7.20
N ALA A 128 -26.02 -53.08 7.68
CA ALA A 128 -25.15 -54.23 7.57
C ALA A 128 -25.78 -55.35 8.44
N SER A 129 -26.75 -56.03 7.86
CA SER A 129 -27.29 -57.30 8.33
C SER A 129 -26.62 -58.39 7.50
N GLY A 130 -25.70 -59.14 8.13
CA GLY A 130 -25.15 -60.38 7.58
C GLY A 130 -23.71 -60.28 7.12
#